data_AF-A0A966C6U8-F1
#
_entry.id   AF-A0A966C6U8-F1
#
_cell.length_a   1.000
_cell.length_b   1.000
_cell.length_c   1.000
_cell.angle_alpha   90.00
_cell.angle_beta   90.00
_cell.angle_gamma   90.00
#
_symmetry.space_group_name_H-M   'P 1'
#
loop_
_entity.id
_entity.type
_entity.pdbx_description
1 polymer ?
#
loop_
_entity_poly.entity_id
_entity_poly.type
_entity_poly.pdbx_seq_one_letter_code
_entity_poly.pdbx_strand_id
1 'polypeptide(L)'
;MNRCAEIVAWIEGGGGGKVPPRFASHAEQCEGCATALEQATGLGDGAARVRGLHAPAELIQRLKALPHVAPECERALGLIFAAMDGDIAAPDRSELLTHLHGCDSCRRVWEALATLREVGQRCVVDSRLRE
;
A
#
# COMPACT_ATOMS: atom_id res chain seq x y z
N MET A 1 12.64 1.41 -40.03
CA MET A 1 11.74 1.29 -38.86
C MET A 1 10.97 2.59 -38.74
N ASN A 2 9.67 2.52 -38.41
CA ASN A 2 8.81 3.70 -38.29
C ASN A 2 9.21 4.52 -37.04
N ARG A 3 9.39 5.84 -37.17
CA ARG A 3 9.79 6.72 -36.06
C ARG A 3 8.84 6.66 -34.87
N CYS A 4 7.55 6.40 -35.11
CA CYS A 4 6.58 6.15 -34.03
C CYS A 4 6.98 4.97 -33.14
N ALA A 5 7.39 3.85 -33.75
CA ALA A 5 7.76 2.63 -33.01
C ALA A 5 9.03 2.84 -32.17
N GLU A 6 9.99 3.62 -32.66
CA GLU A 6 11.19 3.98 -31.90
C GLU A 6 10.88 4.87 -30.70
N ILE A 7 9.91 5.78 -30.83
CA ILE A 7 9.45 6.65 -29.73
C ILE A 7 8.71 5.83 -28.68
N VAL A 8 7.78 4.96 -29.10
CA VAL A 8 7.05 4.09 -28.17
C VAL A 8 8.02 3.18 -27.41
N ALA A 9 8.95 2.52 -28.09
CA ALA A 9 9.94 1.66 -27.44
C ALA A 9 10.83 2.44 -26.45
N TRP A 10 11.15 3.71 -26.74
CA TRP A 10 11.89 4.55 -25.79
C TRP A 10 11.07 4.88 -24.53
N ILE A 11 9.78 5.22 -24.69
CA ILE A 11 8.87 5.49 -23.57
C ILE A 11 8.71 4.24 -22.71
N GLU A 12 8.42 3.09 -23.32
CA GLU A 12 8.26 1.79 -22.64
C GLU A 12 9.55 1.35 -21.93
N GLY A 13 10.72 1.71 -22.47
CA GLY A 13 12.03 1.52 -21.84
C GLY A 13 12.30 2.42 -20.64
N GLY A 14 11.31 3.18 -20.15
CA GLY A 14 11.46 4.12 -19.03
C GLY A 14 11.92 5.52 -19.46
N GLY A 15 11.76 5.86 -20.74
CA GLY A 15 12.00 7.20 -21.25
C GLY A 15 11.10 8.22 -20.56
N GLY A 16 11.69 9.10 -19.76
CA GLY A 16 11.02 10.19 -19.07
C GLY A 16 12.06 11.22 -18.65
N GLY A 17 11.85 12.47 -19.02
CA GLY A 17 12.84 13.56 -18.91
C GLY A 17 13.20 14.12 -20.28
N LYS A 18 14.48 14.45 -20.52
CA LYS A 18 14.88 15.15 -21.75
C LYS A 18 14.69 14.29 -23.01
N VAL A 19 13.76 14.69 -23.87
CA VAL A 19 13.49 14.03 -25.16
C VAL A 19 14.71 14.10 -26.08
N PRO A 20 15.14 12.97 -26.67
CA PRO A 20 16.20 12.95 -27.67
C PRO A 20 15.87 13.85 -28.88
N PRO A 21 16.81 14.69 -29.36
CA PRO A 21 16.57 15.60 -30.49
C PRO A 21 16.08 14.90 -31.77
N ARG A 22 16.47 13.64 -31.97
CA ARG A 22 16.03 12.80 -33.10
C ARG A 22 14.52 12.53 -33.16
N PHE A 23 13.78 12.78 -32.08
CA PHE A 23 12.33 12.60 -32.03
C PHE A 23 11.56 13.90 -32.29
N ALA A 24 12.21 15.07 -32.17
CA ALA A 24 11.58 16.39 -32.31
C ALA A 24 10.95 16.59 -33.70
N SER A 25 11.71 16.30 -34.76
CA SER A 25 11.24 16.44 -36.14
C SER A 25 10.03 15.56 -36.47
N HIS A 26 9.86 14.44 -35.77
CA HIS A 26 8.71 13.56 -35.97
C HIS A 26 7.50 14.02 -35.14
N ALA A 27 7.73 14.49 -33.91
CA ALA A 27 6.68 15.03 -33.06
C ALA A 27 5.97 16.24 -33.69
N GLU A 28 6.70 17.07 -34.43
CA GLU A 28 6.12 18.20 -35.20
C GLU A 28 5.10 17.75 -36.27
N GLN A 29 5.18 16.50 -36.74
CA GLN A 29 4.37 15.98 -37.83
C GLN A 29 3.39 14.89 -37.37
N CYS A 30 3.44 14.48 -36.10
CA CYS A 30 2.63 13.41 -35.54
C CYS A 30 2.11 13.80 -34.15
N GLU A 31 0.87 14.24 -34.09
CA GLU A 31 0.18 14.68 -32.86
C GLU A 31 0.17 13.60 -31.77
N GLY A 32 -0.03 12.34 -32.15
CA GLY A 32 0.02 11.21 -31.20
C GLY A 32 1.39 11.03 -30.57
N CYS A 33 2.48 11.15 -31.34
CA CYS A 33 3.83 11.07 -30.80
C CYS A 33 4.21 12.32 -29.99
N ALA A 34 3.74 13.50 -30.38
CA ALA A 34 3.92 14.72 -29.60
C ALA A 34 3.28 14.59 -28.20
N THR A 35 2.02 14.15 -28.16
CA THR A 35 1.28 13.92 -26.92
C THR A 35 1.95 12.86 -26.04
N ALA A 36 2.35 11.73 -26.63
CA ALA A 36 3.00 10.64 -25.90
C ALA A 36 4.35 11.09 -25.29
N LEU A 37 5.15 11.86 -26.03
CA LEU A 37 6.41 12.40 -25.53
C LEU A 37 6.18 13.40 -24.39
N GLU A 38 5.22 14.32 -24.53
CA GLU A 38 4.85 15.26 -23.47
C GLU A 38 4.44 14.52 -22.19
N GLN A 39 3.54 13.54 -22.30
CA GLN A 39 3.11 12.73 -21.16
C GLN A 39 4.27 11.96 -20.52
N ALA A 40 5.13 11.33 -21.34
CA ALA A 40 6.30 10.61 -20.85
C ALA A 40 7.28 11.55 -20.11
N THR A 41 7.48 12.77 -20.62
CA THR A 41 8.29 13.77 -19.92
C THR A 41 7.67 14.22 -18.60
N GLY A 42 6.36 14.52 -18.58
CA GLY A 42 5.65 14.92 -17.37
C GLY A 42 5.68 13.82 -16.29
N LEU A 43 5.49 12.57 -16.68
CA LEU A 43 5.64 11.42 -15.77
C LEU A 43 7.07 11.24 -15.29
N GLY A 44 8.06 11.42 -16.16
CA GLY A 44 9.48 11.38 -15.81
C GLY A 44 9.86 12.43 -14.77
N ASP A 45 9.43 13.67 -14.96
CA ASP A 45 9.66 14.79 -14.05
C ASP A 45 8.94 14.59 -12.71
N GLY A 46 7.69 14.12 -12.75
CA GLY A 46 6.94 13.74 -11.55
C GLY A 46 7.64 12.64 -10.76
N ALA A 47 8.09 11.59 -11.45
CA ALA A 47 8.83 10.49 -10.83
C ALA A 47 10.17 10.95 -10.23
N ALA A 48 10.88 11.87 -10.89
CA ALA A 48 12.10 12.46 -10.37
C ALA A 48 11.83 13.28 -9.09
N ARG A 49 10.76 14.07 -9.06
CA ARG A 49 10.34 14.81 -7.86
C ARG A 49 9.99 13.87 -6.72
N VAL A 50 9.19 12.83 -6.96
CA VAL A 50 8.81 11.84 -5.95
C VAL A 50 10.02 11.11 -5.38
N ARG A 51 10.96 10.68 -6.23
CA ARG A 51 12.23 10.06 -5.78
C ARG A 51 13.09 11.03 -4.96
N GLY A 52 13.00 12.32 -5.23
CA GLY A 52 13.68 13.37 -4.45
C GLY A 52 12.98 13.73 -3.13
N LEU A 53 11.77 13.21 -2.87
CA LEU A 53 11.09 13.43 -1.60
C LEU A 53 11.80 12.65 -0.50
N HIS A 54 12.20 13.38 0.54
CA HIS A 54 12.71 12.81 1.76
C HIS A 54 11.73 13.14 2.89
N ALA A 55 11.47 12.17 3.76
CA ALA A 55 10.66 12.44 4.94
C ALA A 55 11.40 13.43 5.86
N PRO A 56 10.72 14.45 6.41
CA PRO A 56 11.32 15.38 7.38
C PRO A 56 11.93 14.63 8.56
N ALA A 57 13.16 14.99 8.93
CA ALA A 57 13.93 14.28 9.95
C ALA A 57 13.18 14.22 11.29
N GLU A 58 12.47 15.29 11.65
CA GLU A 58 11.68 15.38 12.87
C GLU A 58 10.55 14.35 12.88
N LEU A 59 9.90 14.11 11.74
CA LEU A 59 8.84 13.09 11.62
C LEU A 59 9.41 11.67 11.69
N ILE A 60 10.56 11.43 11.06
CA ILE A 60 11.28 10.14 11.18
C ILE A 60 11.61 9.85 12.65
N GLN A 61 12.14 10.83 13.37
CA GLN A 61 12.49 10.66 14.79
C GLN A 61 11.24 10.41 15.64
N ARG A 62 10.14 11.13 15.38
CA ARG A 62 8.87 10.87 16.05
C ARG A 62 8.34 9.47 15.79
N LEU A 63 8.40 8.97 14.55
CA LEU A 63 8.00 7.60 14.21
C LEU A 63 8.86 6.56 14.95
N LYS A 64 10.18 6.78 15.02
CA LYS A 64 11.09 5.90 15.77
C LYS A 64 10.81 5.89 17.27
N ALA A 65 10.35 7.02 17.83
CA ALA A 65 10.01 7.16 19.24
C ALA A 65 8.61 6.65 19.61
N LEU A 66 7.76 6.32 18.63
CA LEU A 66 6.47 5.69 18.92
C LEU A 66 6.70 4.36 19.64
N PRO A 67 5.81 3.96 20.57
CA PRO A 67 5.84 2.63 21.15
C PRO A 67 5.70 1.60 20.02
N HIS A 68 6.78 0.85 19.77
CA HIS A 68 6.72 -0.28 18.86
C HIS A 68 6.13 -1.46 19.60
N VAL A 69 5.15 -2.11 18.99
CA VAL A 69 4.74 -3.43 19.45
C VAL A 69 5.88 -4.39 19.13
N ALA A 70 6.21 -5.30 20.05
CA ALA A 70 7.25 -6.28 19.77
C ALA A 70 6.89 -7.11 18.53
N PRO A 71 7.85 -7.53 17.68
CA PRO A 71 7.55 -8.24 16.42
C PRO A 71 6.64 -9.47 16.60
N GLU A 72 6.81 -10.19 17.71
CA GLU A 72 5.95 -11.31 18.09
C GLU A 72 4.49 -10.89 18.36
N CYS A 73 4.28 -9.71 18.94
CA CYS A 73 2.96 -9.15 19.18
C CYS A 73 2.35 -8.62 17.88
N GLU A 74 3.14 -8.03 16.97
CA GLU A 74 2.68 -7.60 15.65
C GLU A 74 2.18 -8.80 14.83
N ARG A 75 2.95 -9.89 14.80
CA ARG A 75 2.53 -11.15 14.19
C ARG A 75 1.26 -11.71 14.85
N ALA A 76 1.22 -11.73 16.18
CA ALA A 76 0.04 -12.19 16.92
C ALA A 76 -1.21 -11.35 16.59
N LEU A 77 -1.09 -10.03 16.45
CA LEU A 77 -2.20 -9.17 16.04
C LEU A 77 -2.73 -9.56 14.66
N GLY A 78 -1.85 -9.82 13.69
CA GLY A 78 -2.26 -10.35 12.38
C GLY A 78 -3.04 -11.66 12.48
N LEU A 79 -2.56 -12.60 13.30
CA LEU A 79 -3.24 -13.88 13.53
C LEU A 79 -4.58 -13.72 14.27
N ILE A 80 -4.71 -12.75 15.18
CA ILE A 80 -5.98 -12.43 15.85
C ILE A 80 -7.02 -12.00 14.81
N PHE A 81 -6.67 -11.12 13.87
CA PHE A 81 -7.59 -10.69 12.82
C PHE A 81 -7.98 -11.85 11.90
N ALA A 82 -7.01 -12.64 11.43
CA ALA A 82 -7.28 -13.83 10.63
C ALA A 82 -8.23 -14.82 11.34
N ALA A 83 -8.03 -15.02 12.65
CA ALA A 83 -8.92 -15.85 13.46
C ALA A 83 -10.33 -15.25 13.63
N MET A 84 -10.47 -13.93 13.69
CA MET A 84 -11.78 -13.27 13.72
C MET A 84 -12.56 -13.52 12.42
N ASP A 85 -11.86 -13.48 11.28
CA ASP A 85 -12.43 -13.74 9.96
C ASP A 85 -12.66 -15.24 9.69
N GLY A 86 -12.16 -16.11 10.56
CA GLY A 86 -12.28 -17.57 10.43
C GLY A 86 -11.27 -18.19 9.46
N ASP A 87 -10.28 -17.43 9.03
CA ASP A 87 -9.26 -17.82 8.05
C ASP A 87 -7.89 -18.01 8.71
N ILE A 88 -7.83 -18.89 9.73
CA ILE A 88 -6.58 -19.21 10.42
C ILE A 88 -6.22 -20.68 10.26
N ALA A 89 -5.00 -20.93 9.76
CA ALA A 89 -4.47 -22.28 9.62
C ALA A 89 -4.17 -22.91 11.00
N ALA A 90 -4.28 -24.24 11.10
CA ALA A 90 -3.99 -24.98 12.34
C ALA A 90 -2.62 -24.70 13.00
N PRO A 91 -1.49 -24.61 12.26
CA PRO A 91 -0.20 -24.26 12.87
C PRO A 91 -0.21 -22.84 13.45
N ASP A 92 -0.74 -21.87 12.71
CA ASP A 92 -0.81 -20.47 13.12
C ASP A 92 -1.74 -20.27 14.33
N ARG A 93 -2.82 -21.06 14.42
CA ARG A 93 -3.70 -21.09 15.60
C ARG A 93 -2.94 -21.53 16.85
N SER A 94 -2.10 -22.56 16.74
CA SER A 94 -1.33 -23.07 17.87
C SER A 94 -0.28 -22.05 18.33
N GLU A 95 0.35 -21.37 17.39
CA GLU A 95 1.28 -20.28 17.65
C GLU A 95 0.58 -19.10 18.36
N LEU A 96 -0.56 -18.66 17.84
CA LEU A 96 -1.36 -17.59 18.45
C LEU A 96 -1.72 -17.92 19.89
N LEU A 97 -2.22 -19.13 20.16
CA LEU A 97 -2.59 -19.55 21.52
C LEU A 97 -1.40 -19.53 22.48
N THR A 98 -0.22 -19.96 22.00
CA THR A 98 1.02 -19.90 22.77
C THR A 98 1.39 -18.47 23.13
N HIS A 99 1.27 -17.53 22.17
CA HIS A 99 1.53 -16.12 22.41
C HIS A 99 0.53 -15.48 23.39
N LEU A 100 -0.78 -15.73 23.22
CA LEU A 100 -1.82 -15.19 24.10
C LEU A 100 -1.68 -15.65 25.56
N HIS A 101 -1.10 -16.85 25.76
CA HIS A 101 -0.76 -17.35 27.08
C HIS A 101 0.35 -16.52 27.75
N GLY A 102 1.36 -16.09 26.99
CA GLY A 102 2.51 -15.33 27.49
C GLY A 102 2.36 -13.81 27.45
N CYS A 103 1.41 -13.26 26.70
CA CYS A 103 1.28 -11.82 26.45
C CYS A 103 -0.09 -11.26 26.86
N ASP A 104 -0.12 -10.56 28.00
CA ASP A 104 -1.32 -9.92 28.54
C ASP A 104 -1.93 -8.87 27.59
N SER A 105 -1.08 -8.13 26.88
CA SER A 105 -1.54 -7.10 25.94
C SER A 105 -2.34 -7.71 24.79
N CYS A 106 -1.77 -8.71 24.11
CA CYS A 106 -2.44 -9.38 23.00
C CYS A 106 -3.67 -10.17 23.46
N ARG A 107 -3.65 -10.72 24.68
CA ARG A 107 -4.83 -11.36 25.28
C ARG A 107 -5.99 -10.38 25.48
N ARG A 108 -5.73 -9.18 26.00
CA ARG A 108 -6.77 -8.14 26.13
C ARG A 108 -7.32 -7.71 24.78
N VAL A 109 -6.48 -7.61 23.75
CA VAL A 109 -6.93 -7.30 22.38
C VAL A 109 -7.86 -8.40 21.86
N TRP A 110 -7.48 -9.67 22.01
CA TRP A 110 -8.33 -10.80 21.66
C TRP A 110 -9.69 -10.75 22.35
N GLU A 111 -9.72 -10.56 23.67
CA GLU A 111 -10.95 -10.46 24.47
C GLU A 111 -11.84 -9.30 24.02
N ALA A 112 -11.25 -8.14 23.74
CA ALA A 112 -11.97 -6.97 23.25
C ALA A 112 -12.62 -7.23 21.89
N LEU A 113 -11.88 -7.79 20.93
CA LEU A 113 -12.39 -8.09 19.59
C LEU A 113 -13.45 -9.19 19.61
N ALA A 114 -13.25 -10.25 20.40
CA ALA A 114 -14.25 -11.29 20.59
C ALA A 114 -15.56 -10.72 21.18
N THR A 115 -15.44 -9.82 22.16
CA THR A 115 -16.59 -9.12 22.75
C THR A 115 -17.31 -8.24 21.72
N LEU A 116 -16.57 -7.46 20.92
CA LEU A 116 -17.15 -6.64 19.86
C LEU A 116 -17.89 -7.48 18.83
N ARG A 117 -17.34 -8.63 18.46
CA ARG A 117 -18.01 -9.59 17.57
C ARG A 117 -19.32 -10.10 18.18
N GLU A 118 -19.31 -10.48 19.45
CA GLU A 118 -20.51 -10.94 20.17
C GLU A 118 -21.58 -9.83 20.24
N VAL A 119 -21.17 -8.58 20.54
CA VAL A 119 -22.04 -7.41 20.51
C VAL A 119 -22.64 -7.24 19.13
N GLY A 120 -21.83 -7.24 18.06
CA GLY A 120 -22.30 -7.13 16.68
C GLY A 120 -23.29 -8.22 16.27
N GLN A 121 -23.09 -9.46 16.73
CA GLN A 121 -24.01 -10.57 16.50
C GLN A 121 -25.35 -10.44 17.24
N ARG A 122 -25.36 -9.75 18.38
CA ARG A 122 -26.56 -9.55 19.22
C ARG A 122 -27.27 -8.23 18.94
N CYS A 123 -26.58 -7.26 18.35
CA CYS A 123 -27.18 -6.01 17.91
C CYS A 123 -28.14 -6.28 16.76
N VAL A 124 -29.44 -6.13 17.03
CA VAL A 124 -30.47 -6.12 15.99
C VAL A 124 -30.69 -4.67 15.57
N VAL A 125 -30.49 -4.38 14.28
CA VAL A 125 -30.88 -3.09 13.71
C VAL A 125 -32.41 -2.99 13.79
N ASP A 126 -32.90 -1.92 14.43
CA ASP A 126 -34.32 -1.57 14.49
C ASP A 126 -34.92 -1.67 13.08
N SER A 127 -36.09 -2.29 12.96
CA SER A 127 -36.75 -2.50 11.67
C SER A 127 -37.00 -1.19 10.92
N ARG A 128 -37.03 -0.05 11.60
CA ARG A 128 -37.16 1.29 11.01
C ARG A 128 -35.91 1.82 10.32
N LEU A 129 -34.75 1.17 10.49
CA LEU A 129 -33.46 1.57 9.90
C LEU A 129 -33.00 0.60 8.79
N ARG A 130 -33.88 -0.30 8.33
CA ARG A 130 -33.59 -1.29 7.27
C ARG A 130 -34.09 -0.87 5.88
N GLU A 131 -34.40 0.42 5.70
CA GLU A 131 -34.83 1.00 4.42
C GLU A 131 -33.69 1.07 3.40
#